data_AF-A0A5T1SAZ7-F1
#
_entry.id   AF-A0A5T1SAZ7-F1
#
_cell.length_a   1.000
_cell.length_b   1.000
_cell.length_c   1.000
_cell.angle_alpha   90.00
_cell.angle_beta   90.00
_cell.angle_gamma   90.00
#
_symmetry.space_group_name_H-M   'P 1'
#
loop_
_entity.id
_entity.type
_entity.pdbx_description
1 polymer ?
#
loop_
_entity_poly.entity_id
_entity_poly.type
_entity_poly.pdbx_seq_one_letter_code
_entity_poly.pdbx_strand_id
1 'polypeptide(L)'
;LVLLLKSKNSKQYFWIGFFVGILWFWWIGLSSIYFNLNYLVPIIPIIIGFIYGLLFRLCYLLKFDFLRLCGIFCISFIHPLGFDWLNWGIFTVYGFFDPSYRGIICIFLIAYFIYEGYISRYYKIAIVLILFFSGFQYNEKQAQTLNLNYKLINTNISQ
;
A
#
# COMPACT_ATOMS: atom_id res chain seq x y z
N LEU A 1 -4.53 -8.38 4.33
CA LEU A 1 -3.51 -8.82 5.33
C LEU A 1 -3.87 -10.16 6.00
N VAL A 2 -5.00 -10.29 6.72
CA VAL A 2 -5.38 -11.56 7.38
C VAL A 2 -5.51 -12.74 6.40
N LEU A 3 -6.11 -12.52 5.23
CA LEU A 3 -6.20 -13.54 4.18
C LEU A 3 -4.82 -14.00 3.68
N LEU A 4 -3.87 -13.08 3.61
CA LEU A 4 -2.50 -13.38 3.20
C LEU A 4 -1.79 -14.23 4.27
N LEU A 5 -1.98 -13.91 5.56
CA LEU A 5 -1.45 -14.72 6.66
C LEU A 5 -2.02 -16.13 6.69
N LYS A 6 -3.32 -16.30 6.42
CA LYS A 6 -3.97 -17.62 6.33
C LYS A 6 -3.47 -18.46 5.16
N SER A 7 -2.89 -17.84 4.14
CA SER A 7 -2.42 -18.56 2.96
C SER A 7 -1.14 -19.34 3.30
N LYS A 8 -1.19 -20.67 3.14
CA LYS A 8 -0.07 -21.57 3.46
C LYS A 8 0.77 -21.95 2.25
N ASN A 9 0.42 -21.45 1.06
CA ASN A 9 1.02 -21.86 -0.20
C ASN A 9 1.72 -20.67 -0.89
N SER A 10 2.93 -20.89 -1.40
CA SER A 10 3.69 -19.90 -2.16
C SER A 10 2.95 -19.41 -3.41
N LYS A 11 2.15 -20.27 -4.04
CA LYS A 11 1.31 -19.90 -5.19
C LYS A 11 0.24 -18.88 -4.81
N GLN A 12 -0.34 -18.99 -3.60
CA GLN A 12 -1.36 -18.04 -3.14
C GLN A 12 -0.75 -16.66 -2.90
N TYR A 13 0.45 -16.58 -2.32
CA TYR A 13 1.19 -15.32 -2.18
C TYR A 13 1.45 -14.66 -3.54
N PHE A 14 1.86 -15.45 -4.53
CA PHE A 14 2.05 -14.95 -5.90
C PHE A 14 0.76 -14.36 -6.47
N TRP A 15 -0.35 -15.09 -6.42
CA TRP A 15 -1.63 -14.62 -6.97
C TRP A 15 -2.16 -13.39 -6.23
N ILE A 16 -2.02 -13.32 -4.90
CA ILE A 16 -2.38 -12.13 -4.13
C ILE A 16 -1.55 -10.93 -4.59
N GLY A 17 -0.22 -11.07 -4.69
CA GLY A 17 0.65 -10.00 -5.17
C GLY A 17 0.35 -9.60 -6.62
N PHE A 18 0.01 -10.56 -7.48
CA PHE A 18 -0.36 -10.33 -8.87
C PHE A 18 -1.64 -9.50 -9.01
N PHE A 19 -2.69 -9.87 -8.29
CA PHE A 19 -3.94 -9.11 -8.30
C PHE A 19 -3.79 -7.75 -7.62
N VAL A 20 -3.02 -7.66 -6.53
CA VAL A 20 -2.67 -6.36 -5.93
C VAL A 20 -1.95 -5.49 -6.96
N GLY A 21 -0.97 -6.03 -7.68
CA GLY A 21 -0.24 -5.30 -8.72
C GLY A 21 -1.17 -4.80 -9.84
N ILE A 22 -2.04 -5.66 -10.37
CA ILE A 22 -2.98 -5.24 -11.42
C ILE A 22 -3.98 -4.20 -10.92
N LEU A 23 -4.67 -4.47 -9.81
CA LEU A 23 -5.75 -3.62 -9.31
C LEU A 23 -5.25 -2.29 -8.74
N TRP A 24 -4.01 -2.26 -8.26
CA TRP A 24 -3.41 -1.04 -7.74
C TRP A 24 -2.77 -0.19 -8.85
N PHE A 25 -2.15 -0.83 -9.85
CA PHE A 25 -1.37 -0.14 -10.88
C PHE A 25 -2.04 -0.16 -12.27
N TRP A 26 -3.33 -0.47 -12.36
CA TRP A 26 -4.06 -0.49 -13.64
C TRP A 26 -3.98 0.85 -14.39
N TRP A 27 -3.94 1.96 -13.65
CA TRP A 27 -3.93 3.32 -14.20
C TRP A 27 -2.62 3.67 -14.92
N ILE A 28 -1.51 2.97 -14.63
CA ILE A 28 -0.20 3.26 -15.25
C ILE A 28 -0.26 3.05 -16.77
N GLY A 29 -1.00 2.03 -17.22
CA GLY A 29 -1.16 1.72 -18.64
C GLY A 29 -1.91 2.78 -19.44
N LEU A 30 -2.77 3.59 -18.80
CA LEU A 30 -3.61 4.59 -19.46
C LEU A 30 -2.81 5.68 -20.18
N SER A 31 -1.61 5.98 -19.69
CA SER A 31 -0.70 6.95 -20.32
C SER A 31 -0.35 6.60 -21.77
N SER A 32 -0.39 5.32 -22.14
CA SER A 32 -0.05 4.82 -23.48
C SER A 32 -0.99 5.35 -24.58
N ILE A 33 -2.19 5.81 -24.20
CA ILE A 33 -3.19 6.34 -25.14
C ILE A 33 -2.67 7.59 -25.86
N TYR A 34 -1.90 8.44 -25.16
CA TYR A 34 -1.35 9.67 -25.72
C TYR A 34 -0.23 9.43 -26.75
N PHE A 35 0.31 8.21 -26.83
CA PHE A 35 1.36 7.82 -27.75
C PHE A 35 0.86 6.97 -28.91
N ASN A 36 -0.47 6.84 -29.10
CA ASN A 36 -1.10 5.90 -30.03
C ASN A 36 -0.73 4.42 -29.77
N LEU A 37 -0.38 4.07 -28.54
CA LEU A 37 0.02 2.71 -28.13
C LEU A 37 -1.08 2.02 -27.31
N ASN A 38 -2.33 2.09 -27.79
CA ASN A 38 -3.51 1.62 -27.06
C ASN A 38 -3.45 0.12 -26.67
N TYR A 39 -2.74 -0.70 -27.45
CA TYR A 39 -2.56 -2.12 -27.17
C TYR A 39 -1.72 -2.39 -25.90
N LEU A 40 -0.89 -1.43 -25.46
CA LEU A 40 -0.08 -1.57 -24.25
C LEU A 40 -0.87 -1.34 -22.97
N VAL A 41 -2.06 -0.71 -23.06
CA VAL A 41 -2.90 -0.37 -21.90
C VAL A 41 -3.16 -1.59 -20.99
N PRO A 42 -3.57 -2.78 -21.49
CA PRO A 42 -3.72 -3.96 -20.66
C PRO A 42 -2.39 -4.68 -20.37
N ILE A 43 -1.38 -4.55 -21.25
CA ILE A 43 -0.11 -5.28 -21.13
C ILE A 43 0.73 -4.75 -19.97
N ILE A 44 0.81 -3.43 -19.80
CA ILE A 44 1.60 -2.79 -18.76
C ILE A 44 1.17 -3.22 -17.34
N PRO A 45 -0.13 -3.15 -16.97
CA PRO A 45 -0.60 -3.64 -15.68
C PRO A 45 -0.33 -5.13 -15.45
N ILE A 46 -0.39 -5.97 -16.49
CA ILE A 46 -0.07 -7.40 -16.38
C ILE A 46 1.40 -7.60 -16.03
N ILE A 47 2.31 -6.90 -16.70
CA ILE A 47 3.75 -6.96 -16.41
C ILE A 47 4.03 -6.52 -14.96
N ILE A 48 3.43 -5.40 -14.54
CA ILE A 48 3.55 -4.90 -13.17
C ILE A 48 2.97 -5.91 -12.17
N GLY A 49 1.83 -6.53 -12.50
CA GLY A 49 1.24 -7.62 -11.76
C GLY A 49 2.23 -8.77 -11.55
N PHE A 50 2.93 -9.21 -12.59
CA PHE A 50 3.96 -10.26 -12.46
C PHE A 50 5.10 -9.86 -11.52
N ILE A 51 5.58 -8.61 -11.61
CA ILE A 51 6.62 -8.09 -10.73
C ILE A 51 6.17 -8.14 -9.26
N TYR A 52 5.00 -7.59 -8.95
CA TYR A 52 4.47 -7.62 -7.57
C TYR A 52 4.10 -9.02 -7.08
N GLY A 53 3.62 -9.90 -7.98
CA GLY A 53 3.42 -11.32 -7.67
C GLY A 53 4.72 -12.02 -7.25
N LEU A 54 5.82 -11.75 -7.95
CA LEU A 54 7.14 -12.25 -7.57
C LEU A 54 7.62 -11.66 -6.24
N LEU A 55 7.46 -10.36 -6.02
CA LEU A 55 7.83 -9.71 -4.74
C LEU A 55 7.09 -10.33 -3.55
N PHE A 56 5.77 -10.53 -3.66
CA PHE A 56 4.99 -11.17 -2.60
C PHE A 56 5.42 -12.63 -2.39
N ARG A 57 5.73 -13.35 -3.46
CA ARG A 57 6.28 -14.71 -3.36
C ARG A 57 7.64 -14.74 -2.67
N LEU A 58 8.49 -13.73 -2.87
CA LEU A 58 9.75 -13.61 -2.13
C LEU A 58 9.51 -13.41 -0.63
N CYS A 59 8.50 -12.63 -0.24
CA CYS A 59 8.14 -12.48 1.18
C CYS A 59 7.75 -13.82 1.83
N TYR A 60 7.15 -14.76 1.09
CA TYR A 60 6.80 -16.09 1.60
C TYR A 60 8.02 -16.95 1.99
N LEU A 61 9.21 -16.65 1.44
CA LEU A 61 10.46 -17.35 1.81
C LEU A 61 10.82 -17.13 3.28
N LEU A 62 10.31 -16.06 3.90
CA LEU A 62 10.48 -15.80 5.32
C LEU A 62 9.69 -16.84 6.13
N LYS A 63 10.38 -17.52 7.06
CA LYS A 63 9.81 -18.66 7.80
C LYS A 63 8.69 -18.24 8.76
N PHE A 64 8.83 -17.08 9.41
CA PHE A 64 7.90 -16.61 10.43
C PHE A 64 6.81 -15.72 9.83
N ASP A 65 5.55 -15.93 10.24
CA ASP A 65 4.40 -15.15 9.75
C ASP A 65 4.54 -13.65 10.01
N PHE A 66 5.09 -13.28 11.17
CA PHE A 66 5.45 -11.90 11.48
C PHE A 66 6.46 -11.33 10.48
N LEU A 67 7.52 -12.07 10.16
CA LEU A 67 8.51 -11.63 9.17
C LEU A 67 7.91 -11.50 7.77
N ARG A 68 7.00 -12.39 7.37
CA ARG A 68 6.28 -12.28 6.09
C ARG A 68 5.53 -10.96 5.99
N LEU A 69 4.82 -10.58 7.05
CA LEU A 69 4.15 -9.27 7.12
C LEU A 69 5.14 -8.10 7.07
N CYS A 70 6.25 -8.19 7.82
CA CYS A 70 7.30 -7.17 7.74
C CYS A 70 7.85 -7.05 6.31
N GLY A 71 8.07 -8.18 5.63
CA GLY A 71 8.51 -8.20 4.23
C GLY A 71 7.54 -7.47 3.31
N ILE A 72 6.24 -7.71 3.48
CA ILE A 72 5.18 -7.05 2.67
C ILE A 72 5.10 -5.56 2.98
N PHE A 73 5.23 -5.19 4.25
CA PHE A 73 5.34 -3.79 4.64
C PHE A 73 6.56 -3.16 3.95
N CYS A 74 7.72 -3.82 3.97
CA CYS A 74 8.94 -3.31 3.38
C CYS A 74 8.88 -3.10 1.85
N ILE A 75 7.96 -3.77 1.14
CA ILE A 75 7.75 -3.52 -0.30
C ILE A 75 7.37 -2.04 -0.55
N SER A 76 6.74 -1.34 0.42
CA SER A 76 6.41 0.08 0.25
C SER A 76 7.61 1.01 0.17
N PHE A 77 8.79 0.57 0.61
CA PHE A 77 10.03 1.37 0.50
C PHE A 77 10.75 1.19 -0.83
N ILE A 78 10.20 0.37 -1.74
CA ILE A 78 10.73 0.24 -3.08
C ILE A 78 10.10 1.36 -3.91
N HIS A 79 10.93 2.31 -4.33
CA HIS A 79 10.52 3.50 -5.10
C HIS A 79 11.11 3.45 -6.53
N PRO A 80 10.57 2.62 -7.44
CA PRO A 80 11.00 2.63 -8.84
C PRO A 80 10.82 4.03 -9.42
N LEU A 81 11.86 4.54 -10.09
CA LEU A 81 11.84 5.85 -10.74
C LEU A 81 11.57 7.02 -9.76
N GLY A 82 11.83 6.81 -8.45
CA GLY A 82 11.60 7.81 -7.41
C GLY A 82 10.13 8.06 -7.08
N PHE A 83 9.22 7.22 -7.55
CA PHE A 83 7.79 7.33 -7.26
C PHE A 83 7.38 6.42 -6.09
N ASP A 84 6.38 6.83 -5.32
CA ASP A 84 5.80 6.02 -4.23
C ASP A 84 4.74 5.07 -4.79
N TRP A 85 5.18 3.99 -5.42
CA TRP A 85 4.31 3.05 -6.12
C TRP A 85 3.29 2.41 -5.16
N LEU A 86 3.78 1.66 -4.16
CA LEU A 86 2.93 0.95 -3.22
C LEU A 86 2.94 1.63 -1.85
N ASN A 87 2.04 2.60 -1.64
CA ASN A 87 1.91 3.27 -0.36
C ASN A 87 0.69 2.78 0.44
N TRP A 88 0.96 2.04 1.53
CA TRP A 88 -0.08 1.51 2.42
C TRP A 88 -0.91 2.59 3.13
N GLY A 89 -0.36 3.80 3.32
CA GLY A 89 -1.03 4.91 3.99
C GLY A 89 -2.21 5.47 3.19
N ILE A 90 -2.23 5.25 1.88
CA ILE A 90 -3.34 5.69 1.01
C ILE A 90 -4.67 5.04 1.43
N PHE A 91 -4.64 3.78 1.87
CA PHE A 91 -5.84 3.08 2.36
C PHE A 91 -6.46 3.72 3.60
N THR A 92 -5.67 4.47 4.37
CA THR A 92 -6.07 5.05 5.65
C THR A 92 -6.42 6.53 5.58
N VAL A 93 -6.16 7.21 4.45
CA VAL A 93 -6.41 8.66 4.30
C VAL A 93 -7.85 9.05 4.60
N TYR A 94 -8.81 8.24 4.13
CA TYR A 94 -10.24 8.47 4.36
C TYR A 94 -10.80 7.64 5.52
N GLY A 95 -9.93 7.00 6.31
CA GLY A 95 -10.30 6.06 7.36
C GLY A 95 -10.11 6.63 8.78
N PHE A 96 -10.22 5.73 9.76
CA PHE A 96 -10.04 6.06 11.18
C PHE A 96 -8.57 6.11 11.62
N PHE A 97 -7.68 5.44 10.88
CA PHE A 97 -6.27 5.34 11.22
C PHE A 97 -5.49 6.49 10.59
N ASP A 98 -4.49 6.97 11.31
CA ASP A 98 -3.59 8.02 10.82
C ASP A 98 -2.82 7.53 9.57
N PRO A 99 -2.79 8.27 8.44
CA PRO A 99 -2.09 7.90 7.21
C PRO A 99 -0.55 8.01 7.30
N SER A 100 -0.01 7.96 8.52
CA SER A 100 1.41 7.88 8.82
C SER A 100 1.86 6.43 9.06
N TYR A 101 3.18 6.23 9.13
CA TYR A 101 3.76 4.93 9.47
C TYR A 101 3.21 4.36 10.79
N ARG A 102 2.87 5.21 11.77
CA ARG A 102 2.27 4.77 13.04
C ARG A 102 0.95 4.03 12.80
N GLY A 103 0.01 4.64 12.08
CA GLY A 103 -1.30 4.04 11.82
C GLY A 103 -1.20 2.77 10.98
N ILE A 104 -0.33 2.76 9.97
CA ILE A 104 -0.10 1.59 9.11
C ILE A 104 0.49 0.43 9.93
N ILE A 105 1.49 0.68 10.78
CA ILE A 105 2.08 -0.35 11.65
C ILE A 105 1.01 -0.92 12.58
N CYS A 106 0.16 -0.08 13.18
CA CYS A 106 -0.96 -0.53 14.00
C CYS A 106 -1.90 -1.46 13.22
N ILE A 107 -2.25 -1.16 11.97
CA ILE A 107 -3.10 -2.02 11.13
C ILE A 107 -2.44 -3.38 10.85
N PHE A 108 -1.15 -3.40 10.54
CA PHE A 108 -0.41 -4.64 10.31
C PHE A 108 -0.36 -5.51 11.57
N LEU A 109 -0.12 -4.89 12.74
CA LEU A 109 -0.12 -5.58 14.03
C LEU A 109 -1.52 -6.08 14.40
N ILE A 110 -2.57 -5.30 14.17
CA ILE A 110 -3.96 -5.74 14.37
C ILE A 110 -4.25 -6.98 13.51
N ALA A 111 -3.87 -6.95 12.23
CA ALA A 111 -4.03 -8.11 11.35
C ALA A 111 -3.28 -9.36 11.85
N TYR A 112 -2.06 -9.17 12.36
CA TYR A 112 -1.25 -10.24 12.96
C TYR A 112 -1.91 -10.82 14.21
N PHE A 113 -2.25 -10.00 15.20
CA PHE A 113 -2.84 -10.47 16.47
C PHE A 113 -4.24 -11.08 16.29
N ILE A 114 -5.01 -10.61 15.31
CA ILE A 114 -6.29 -11.26 14.95
C ILE A 114 -6.02 -12.68 14.43
N TYR A 115 -5.04 -12.84 13.53
CA TYR A 115 -4.65 -14.11 12.94
C TYR A 115 -4.09 -15.09 13.96
N GLU A 116 -3.26 -14.62 14.90
CA GLU A 116 -2.52 -15.49 15.82
C GLU A 116 -3.42 -16.35 16.72
N GLY A 117 -3.11 -17.64 16.82
CA GLY A 117 -3.94 -18.62 17.51
C GLY A 117 -3.61 -18.84 18.99
N TYR A 118 -2.42 -18.41 19.43
CA TYR A 118 -1.87 -18.78 20.74
C TYR A 118 -2.33 -17.87 21.91
N ILE A 119 -2.90 -16.70 21.62
CA ILE A 119 -3.34 -15.73 22.64
C ILE A 119 -4.80 -15.99 23.01
N SER A 120 -5.12 -15.94 24.31
CA SER A 120 -6.51 -16.06 24.78
C SER A 120 -7.39 -14.94 24.19
N ARG A 121 -8.68 -15.24 24.00
CA ARG A 121 -9.64 -14.32 23.36
C ARG A 121 -9.70 -12.96 24.04
N TYR A 122 -9.64 -12.91 25.37
CA TYR A 122 -9.73 -11.66 26.14
C TYR A 122 -8.49 -10.79 25.99
N TYR A 123 -7.29 -11.37 26.10
CA TYR A 123 -6.05 -10.62 25.88
C TYR A 123 -5.92 -10.14 24.44
N LYS A 124 -6.35 -10.95 23.46
CA LYS A 124 -6.39 -10.56 22.05
C LYS A 124 -7.27 -9.32 21.83
N ILE A 125 -8.48 -9.29 22.40
CA ILE A 125 -9.38 -8.14 22.30
C ILE A 125 -8.74 -6.90 22.94
N ALA A 126 -8.14 -7.04 24.13
CA ALA A 126 -7.46 -5.94 24.80
C ALA A 126 -6.30 -5.37 23.96
N ILE A 127 -5.44 -6.23 23.39
CA ILE A 127 -4.33 -5.82 22.53
C ILE A 127 -4.84 -5.09 21.27
N VAL A 128 -5.86 -5.65 20.61
CA VAL A 128 -6.44 -5.03 19.41
C VAL A 128 -7.05 -3.66 19.73
N LEU A 129 -7.73 -3.51 20.86
CA LEU A 129 -8.28 -2.22 21.30
C LEU A 129 -7.17 -1.20 21.57
N ILE A 130 -6.11 -1.59 22.28
CA ILE A 130 -4.96 -0.72 22.55
C ILE A 130 -4.33 -0.26 21.23
N LEU A 131 -4.12 -1.17 20.27
CA LEU A 131 -3.56 -0.84 18.97
C LEU A 131 -4.49 0.05 18.14
N PHE A 132 -5.80 -0.17 18.23
CA PHE A 132 -6.80 0.66 17.55
C PHE A 132 -6.72 2.11 18.04
N PHE A 133 -6.77 2.34 19.35
CA PHE A 133 -6.66 3.69 19.91
C PHE A 133 -5.29 4.32 19.65
N SER A 134 -4.20 3.55 19.73
CA SER A 134 -2.86 4.07 19.40
C SER A 134 -2.70 4.48 17.93
N GLY A 135 -3.39 3.78 17.02
CA GLY A 135 -3.35 4.07 15.58
C GLY A 135 -4.36 5.12 15.13
N PHE A 136 -5.31 5.48 15.98
CA PHE A 136 -6.41 6.38 15.66
C PHE A 136 -5.92 7.79 15.34
N GLN A 137 -6.54 8.42 14.34
CA GLN A 137 -6.27 9.80 13.98
C GLN A 137 -7.12 10.74 14.85
N TYR A 138 -6.51 11.31 15.89
CA TYR A 138 -7.19 12.26 16.78
C TYR A 138 -7.26 13.68 16.24
N ASN A 139 -6.28 14.06 15.41
CA ASN A 139 -6.15 15.42 14.89
C ASN A 139 -6.26 15.39 13.36
N GLU A 140 -7.13 16.22 12.82
CA GLU A 140 -7.14 16.51 11.39
C GLU A 140 -6.00 17.46 11.05
N LYS A 141 -5.19 17.10 10.05
CA LYS A 141 -4.17 18.01 9.53
C LYS A 141 -4.89 19.07 8.69
N GLN A 142 -4.81 20.32 9.13
CA GLN A 142 -5.30 21.44 8.33
C GLN A 142 -4.49 21.56 7.04
N ALA A 143 -5.17 21.80 5.92
CA ALA A 143 -4.52 22.06 4.66
C ALA A 143 -3.67 23.33 4.78
N GLN A 144 -2.36 23.20 4.59
CA GLN A 144 -1.47 24.35 4.53
C GLN A 144 -1.61 25.00 3.15
N THR A 145 -2.10 26.23 3.12
CA THR A 145 -1.99 27.04 1.91
C THR A 145 -0.53 27.49 1.79
N LEU A 146 0.12 27.14 0.67
CA LEU A 146 1.44 27.70 0.41
C LEU A 146 1.28 29.23 0.27
N ASN A 147 2.12 29.98 0.97
CA ASN A 147 2.20 31.42 0.83
C ASN A 147 2.93 31.77 -0.48
N LEU A 148 2.31 31.46 -1.61
CA LEU A 148 2.88 31.72 -2.93
C LEU A 148 2.55 33.16 -3.31
N ASN A 149 3.57 34.03 -3.24
CA ASN A 149 3.51 35.36 -3.83
C ASN A 149 3.89 35.25 -5.32
N TYR A 150 3.00 34.67 -6.13
CA TYR A 150 3.23 34.54 -7.57
C TYR A 150 2.58 35.71 -8.32
N LYS A 151 3.37 36.35 -9.18
CA LYS A 151 2.91 37.38 -10.11
C LYS A 151 2.72 36.71 -11.47
N LEU A 152 1.53 36.85 -12.07
CA LEU A 152 1.31 36.48 -13.47
C LEU A 152 2.12 37.43 -14.34
N ILE A 153 3.27 36.96 -14.85
CA ILE A 153 4.04 37.69 -15.86
C ILE A 153 3.44 37.31 -17.20
N ASN A 154 2.63 38.20 -17.76
CA ASN A 154 2.07 38.02 -19.08
C ASN A 154 3.16 38.30 -20.12
N THR A 155 3.58 37.29 -20.87
CA THR A 155 4.47 37.49 -22.03
C THR A 155 3.61 37.79 -23.25
N ASN A 156 3.65 39.04 -23.72
CA ASN A 156 3.05 39.40 -25.01
C ASN A 156 3.84 38.73 -26.14
N ILE A 157 3.39 37.54 -26.54
CA ILE A 157 3.89 36.85 -27.73
C ILE A 157 2.85 37.10 -28.83
N SER A 158 3.26 37.72 -29.94
CA SER A 158 2.41 37.86 -31.12
C SER A 158 2.14 36.47 -31.72
N GLN A 159 0.86 36.10 -31.84
CA GLN A 159 0.42 34.88 -32.53
C GLN A 159 0.61 34.97 -34.05
#